data_AF-A0A085V7M0-F1
#
_entry.id   AF-A0A085V7M0-F1
#
_cell.length_a   1.000
_cell.length_b   1.000
_cell.length_c   1.000
_cell.angle_alpha   90.00
_cell.angle_beta   90.00
_cell.angle_gamma   90.00
#
_symmetry.space_group_name_H-M   'P 1'
#
loop_
_entity.id
_entity.type
_entity.pdbx_description
1 polymer ?
#
loop_
_entity_poly.entity_id
_entity_poly.type
_entity_poly.pdbx_seq_one_letter_code
_entity_poly.pdbx_strand_id
1 'polypeptide(L)'
;MSSPHSNTSTASTASSAARHQDQTLQSDLQQLKKTAIFFLLFIALVCAGFGLIYVDIAIANTQMLEVSFTEIGQELMLAICAGLFWFSRGTDAQKGLNALAGGFFACMLIRELDGLFDPISHSFWLWPALATAAICIFKAVGKRDNRQQTLSALANFTRQTSFTMIVAGLGVLVFSRIFGMGTLWHHILQEGYQRLAKTTTEEGLELLAYCLFITGSLQHYVQQLKSRNP
;
A
#
# COMPACT_ATOMS: atom_id res chain seq x y z
N MET A 1 -38.83 56.03 -24.98
CA MET A 1 -38.66 55.15 -23.81
C MET A 1 -38.02 53.86 -24.30
N SER A 2 -36.70 53.74 -24.17
CA SER A 2 -35.92 52.54 -24.51
C SER A 2 -35.31 51.99 -23.22
N SER A 3 -35.73 50.79 -22.86
CA SER A 3 -35.54 50.16 -21.55
C SER A 3 -34.10 49.63 -21.34
N PRO A 4 -33.43 49.85 -20.20
CA PRO A 4 -32.04 49.44 -19.96
C PRO A 4 -31.88 48.04 -19.29
N HIS A 5 -32.82 47.11 -19.49
CA HIS A 5 -32.88 45.88 -18.66
C HIS A 5 -32.09 44.65 -19.16
N SER A 6 -31.35 44.71 -20.27
CA SER A 6 -30.70 43.51 -20.86
C SER A 6 -29.24 43.27 -20.45
N ASN A 7 -28.53 44.25 -19.89
CA ASN A 7 -27.06 44.15 -19.71
C ASN A 7 -26.60 43.55 -18.37
N THR A 8 -27.46 43.50 -17.35
CA THR A 8 -27.08 43.02 -16.01
C THR A 8 -27.10 41.49 -15.90
N SER A 9 -27.95 40.81 -16.67
CA SER A 9 -28.11 39.35 -16.61
C SER A 9 -26.95 38.59 -17.29
N THR A 10 -26.43 39.14 -18.40
CA THR A 10 -25.27 38.61 -19.14
C THR A 10 -23.94 38.79 -18.40
N ALA A 11 -23.77 39.92 -17.68
CA ALA A 11 -22.59 40.15 -16.85
C ALA A 11 -22.53 39.22 -15.62
N SER A 12 -23.69 38.93 -15.01
CA SER A 12 -23.81 37.99 -13.88
C SER A 12 -23.47 36.55 -14.27
N THR A 13 -23.97 36.08 -15.42
CA THR A 13 -23.69 34.74 -15.95
C THR A 13 -22.23 34.56 -16.38
N ALA A 14 -21.62 35.56 -17.02
CA ALA A 14 -20.20 35.53 -17.36
C ALA A 14 -19.29 35.49 -16.11
N SER A 15 -19.61 36.26 -15.07
CA SER A 15 -18.90 36.24 -13.77
C SER A 15 -19.05 34.90 -13.02
N SER A 16 -20.21 34.25 -13.13
CA SER A 16 -20.44 32.92 -12.54
C SER A 16 -19.65 31.83 -13.27
N ALA A 17 -19.64 31.85 -14.61
CA ALA A 17 -18.88 30.91 -15.43
C ALA A 17 -17.37 31.03 -15.18
N ALA A 18 -16.83 32.25 -15.11
CA ALA A 18 -15.43 32.49 -14.79
C ALA A 18 -15.05 31.96 -13.39
N ARG A 19 -15.90 32.19 -12.37
CA ARG A 19 -15.67 31.65 -11.02
C ARG A 19 -15.71 30.13 -10.97
N HIS A 20 -16.63 29.50 -11.69
CA HIS A 20 -16.69 28.04 -11.80
C HIS A 20 -15.44 27.48 -12.48
N GLN A 21 -14.97 28.12 -13.55
CA GLN A 21 -13.75 27.71 -14.26
C GLN A 21 -12.50 27.84 -13.39
N ASP A 22 -12.37 28.94 -12.63
CA ASP A 22 -11.28 29.12 -11.66
C ASP A 22 -11.33 28.08 -10.53
N GLN A 23 -12.52 27.77 -10.02
CA GLN A 23 -12.69 26.71 -9.00
C GLN A 23 -12.29 25.33 -9.53
N THR A 24 -12.68 24.99 -10.77
CA THR A 24 -12.28 23.71 -11.39
C THR A 24 -10.77 23.62 -11.59
N LEU A 25 -10.14 24.70 -12.07
CA LEU A 25 -8.69 24.73 -12.25
C LEU A 25 -7.96 24.56 -10.91
N GLN A 26 -8.45 25.21 -9.85
CA GLN A 26 -7.87 25.07 -8.51
C GLN A 26 -8.01 23.64 -7.96
N SER A 27 -9.17 22.99 -8.15
CA SER A 27 -9.34 21.59 -7.72
C SER A 27 -8.43 20.64 -8.50
N ASP A 28 -8.27 20.87 -9.79
CA ASP A 28 -7.42 20.04 -10.66
C ASP A 28 -5.95 20.19 -10.28
N LEU A 29 -5.49 21.42 -10.01
CA LEU A 29 -4.12 21.68 -9.53
C LEU A 29 -3.86 21.02 -8.17
N GLN A 30 -4.82 21.05 -7.25
CA GLN A 30 -4.70 20.37 -5.96
C GLN A 30 -4.60 18.86 -6.12
N GLN A 31 -5.41 18.28 -7.01
CA GLN A 31 -5.36 16.85 -7.32
C GLN A 31 -4.02 16.48 -7.96
N LEU A 32 -3.55 17.26 -8.94
CA LEU A 32 -2.27 17.04 -9.60
C LEU A 32 -1.10 17.10 -8.62
N LYS A 33 -1.08 18.12 -7.74
CA LYS A 33 -0.06 18.25 -6.69
C LYS A 33 -0.06 17.04 -5.76
N LYS A 34 -1.24 16.57 -5.34
CA LYS A 34 -1.36 15.40 -4.48
C LYS A 34 -0.81 14.16 -5.18
N THR A 35 -1.21 13.90 -6.42
CA THR A 35 -0.73 12.77 -7.20
C THR A 35 0.79 12.84 -7.40
N ALA A 36 1.33 14.01 -7.71
CA ALA A 36 2.77 14.22 -7.86
C ALA A 36 3.54 13.92 -6.58
N ILE A 37 3.04 14.31 -5.40
CA ILE A 37 3.68 14.00 -4.11
C ILE A 37 3.74 12.49 -3.87
N PHE A 38 2.65 11.76 -4.08
CA PHE A 38 2.64 10.30 -3.90
C PHE A 38 3.48 9.58 -4.95
N PHE A 39 3.54 10.10 -6.18
CA PHE A 39 4.44 9.58 -7.20
C PHE A 39 5.92 9.77 -6.80
N LEU A 40 6.31 10.97 -6.37
CA LEU A 40 7.68 11.24 -5.92
C LEU A 40 8.04 10.42 -4.68
N LEU A 41 7.10 10.25 -3.74
CA LEU A 41 7.28 9.35 -2.59
C LEU A 41 7.53 7.92 -3.04
N PHE A 42 6.75 7.40 -3.99
CA PHE A 42 6.93 6.04 -4.51
C PHE A 42 8.31 5.88 -5.15
N ILE A 43 8.74 6.82 -5.99
CA ILE A 43 10.08 6.80 -6.58
C ILE A 43 11.17 6.85 -5.50
N ALA A 44 11.01 7.70 -4.48
CA ALA A 44 11.95 7.78 -3.37
C ALA A 44 12.05 6.46 -2.60
N LEU A 45 10.92 5.78 -2.34
CA LEU A 45 10.89 4.46 -1.70
C LEU A 45 11.58 3.40 -2.58
N VAL A 46 11.37 3.40 -3.89
CA VAL A 46 12.05 2.49 -4.81
C VAL A 46 13.56 2.71 -4.82
N CYS A 47 14.01 3.97 -4.86
CA CYS A 47 15.43 4.30 -4.79
C CYS A 47 16.03 3.88 -3.43
N ALA A 48 15.33 4.12 -2.33
CA ALA A 48 15.75 3.70 -1.00
C ALA A 48 15.83 2.17 -0.90
N GLY A 49 14.82 1.47 -1.42
CA GLY A 49 14.79 0.01 -1.46
C GLY A 49 15.94 -0.57 -2.27
N PHE A 50 16.21 -0.04 -3.47
CA PHE A 50 17.41 -0.42 -4.22
C PHE A 50 18.70 -0.14 -3.45
N GLY A 51 18.74 0.96 -2.69
CA GLY A 51 19.84 1.26 -1.77
C GLY A 51 20.07 0.15 -0.72
N LEU A 52 19.01 -0.41 -0.13
CA LEU A 52 19.13 -1.53 0.81
C LEU A 52 19.74 -2.77 0.15
N ILE A 53 19.25 -3.13 -1.04
CA ILE A 53 19.80 -4.24 -1.84
C ILE A 53 21.29 -4.03 -2.14
N TYR A 54 21.65 -2.81 -2.56
CA TYR A 54 23.03 -2.46 -2.85
C TYR A 54 23.91 -2.57 -1.61
N VAL A 55 23.44 -2.09 -0.46
CA VAL A 55 24.17 -2.23 0.82
C VAL A 55 24.37 -3.71 1.15
N ASP A 56 23.34 -4.54 1.04
CA ASP A 56 23.44 -5.98 1.33
C ASP A 56 24.47 -6.71 0.45
N ILE A 57 24.49 -6.40 -0.84
CA ILE A 57 25.34 -7.11 -1.81
C ILE A 57 26.76 -6.52 -1.86
N ALA A 58 26.89 -5.20 -2.00
CA ALA A 58 28.16 -4.56 -2.32
C ALA A 58 28.98 -4.14 -1.09
N ILE A 59 28.32 -3.93 0.06
CA ILE A 59 28.98 -3.38 1.26
C ILE A 59 29.00 -4.43 2.37
N ALA A 60 27.83 -4.92 2.77
CA ALA A 60 27.67 -5.80 3.92
C ALA A 60 27.99 -7.27 3.60
N ASN A 61 27.99 -7.67 2.32
CA ASN A 61 28.18 -9.06 1.87
C ASN A 61 27.25 -10.06 2.57
N THR A 62 26.06 -9.61 2.98
CA THR A 62 25.03 -10.45 3.59
C THR A 62 24.40 -11.39 2.58
N GLN A 63 24.63 -11.16 1.27
CA GLN A 63 24.04 -11.93 0.17
C GLN A 63 22.51 -12.04 0.23
N MET A 64 21.85 -11.12 0.94
CA MET A 64 20.42 -11.17 1.25
C MET A 64 20.02 -12.51 1.91
N LEU A 65 20.80 -12.96 2.89
CA LEU A 65 20.48 -14.05 3.81
C LEU A 65 19.47 -13.58 4.90
N GLU A 66 19.03 -14.50 5.76
CA GLU A 66 18.01 -14.38 6.84
C GLU A 66 18.18 -13.23 7.86
N VAL A 67 19.25 -12.44 7.76
CA VAL A 67 19.36 -11.16 8.49
C VAL A 67 20.01 -10.17 7.54
N SER A 68 19.18 -9.47 6.78
CA SER A 68 19.63 -8.48 5.78
C SER A 68 18.99 -7.10 6.00
N PHE A 69 19.61 -6.05 5.47
CA PHE A 69 19.05 -4.71 5.50
C PHE A 69 17.74 -4.64 4.70
N THR A 70 17.66 -5.42 3.62
CA THR A 70 16.46 -5.53 2.79
C THR A 70 15.31 -6.14 3.57
N GLU A 71 15.54 -7.24 4.29
CA GLU A 71 14.54 -7.90 5.13
C GLU A 71 14.05 -6.98 6.26
N ILE A 72 14.95 -6.32 6.99
CA ILE A 72 14.57 -5.32 8.01
C ILE A 72 13.74 -4.20 7.38
N GLY A 73 14.12 -3.74 6.18
CA GLY A 73 13.36 -2.76 5.41
C GLY A 73 11.96 -3.27 5.11
N GLN A 74 11.83 -4.46 4.54
CA GLN A 74 10.56 -5.10 4.21
C GLN A 74 9.64 -5.25 5.44
N GLU A 75 10.17 -5.75 6.56
CA GLU A 75 9.45 -5.90 7.83
C GLU A 75 8.94 -4.55 8.35
N LEU A 76 9.82 -3.55 8.42
CA LEU A 76 9.45 -2.20 8.84
C LEU A 76 8.35 -1.64 7.94
N MET A 77 8.42 -1.91 6.64
CA MET A 77 7.42 -1.43 5.70
C MET A 77 6.05 -2.05 5.93
N LEU A 78 5.99 -3.36 6.17
CA LEU A 78 4.75 -4.06 6.51
C LEU A 78 4.20 -3.61 7.86
N ALA A 79 5.06 -3.41 8.87
CA ALA A 79 4.68 -2.88 10.18
C ALA A 79 4.06 -1.47 10.07
N ILE A 80 4.65 -0.60 9.24
CA ILE A 80 4.10 0.72 8.95
C ILE A 80 2.73 0.59 8.25
N CYS A 81 2.58 -0.29 7.27
CA CYS A 81 1.29 -0.51 6.60
C CYS A 81 0.20 -0.95 7.59
N ALA A 82 0.49 -1.96 8.42
CA ALA A 82 -0.44 -2.44 9.44
C ALA A 82 -0.81 -1.32 10.44
N GLY A 83 0.19 -0.57 10.91
CA GLY A 83 0.00 0.56 11.80
C GLY A 83 -0.84 1.68 11.18
N LEU A 84 -0.59 2.05 9.93
CA LEU A 84 -1.36 3.09 9.23
C LEU A 84 -2.85 2.75 9.18
N PHE A 85 -3.22 1.49 8.91
CA PHE A 85 -4.62 1.08 8.93
C PHE A 85 -5.20 1.05 10.35
N TRP A 86 -4.52 0.43 11.32
CA TRP A 86 -5.05 0.33 12.70
C TRP A 86 -5.13 1.67 13.44
N PHE A 87 -4.18 2.58 13.20
CA PHE A 87 -4.20 3.92 13.76
C PHE A 87 -5.00 4.93 12.93
N SER A 88 -5.55 4.50 11.79
CA SER A 88 -6.43 5.36 11.01
C SER A 88 -7.70 5.68 11.78
N ARG A 89 -7.87 6.96 12.12
CA ARG A 89 -9.03 7.48 12.87
C ARG A 89 -10.19 7.82 11.93
N GLY A 90 -10.56 6.84 11.10
CA GLY A 90 -11.71 6.92 10.20
C GLY A 90 -13.04 6.96 10.93
N THR A 91 -14.13 7.02 10.16
CA THR A 91 -15.49 6.92 10.70
C THR A 91 -15.73 5.54 11.32
N ASP A 92 -16.74 5.42 12.18
CA ASP A 92 -17.11 4.13 12.79
C ASP A 92 -17.34 3.03 11.73
N ALA A 93 -17.87 3.40 10.57
CA ALA A 93 -18.10 2.50 9.46
C ALA A 93 -16.81 1.96 8.80
N GLN A 94 -15.68 2.66 8.95
CA GLN A 94 -14.39 2.26 8.38
C GLN A 94 -13.56 1.36 9.31
N LYS A 95 -13.96 1.23 10.59
CA LYS A 95 -13.21 0.45 11.59
C LYS A 95 -13.03 -1.01 11.17
N GLY A 96 -14.03 -1.62 10.54
CA GLY A 96 -13.93 -3.00 10.06
C GLY A 96 -12.98 -3.15 8.87
N LEU A 97 -13.02 -2.23 7.90
CA LEU A 97 -12.05 -2.17 6.80
C LEU A 97 -10.62 -2.04 7.35
N ASN A 98 -10.41 -1.07 8.25
CA ASN A 98 -9.11 -0.80 8.85
C ASN A 98 -8.60 -2.01 9.66
N ALA A 99 -9.48 -2.73 10.36
CA ALA A 99 -9.11 -3.96 11.05
C ALA A 99 -8.67 -5.06 10.08
N LEU A 100 -9.42 -5.28 8.99
CA LEU A 100 -9.09 -6.29 7.98
C LEU A 100 -7.79 -5.97 7.22
N ALA A 101 -7.65 -4.73 6.73
CA ALA A 101 -6.46 -4.31 5.99
C ALA A 101 -5.22 -4.29 6.88
N GLY A 102 -5.32 -3.77 8.11
CA GLY A 102 -4.22 -3.83 9.06
C GLY A 102 -3.86 -5.26 9.45
N GLY A 103 -4.86 -6.11 9.66
CA GLY A 103 -4.68 -7.55 9.90
C GLY A 103 -4.01 -8.27 8.74
N PHE A 104 -4.36 -7.93 7.50
CA PHE A 104 -3.74 -8.48 6.30
C PHE A 104 -2.23 -8.18 6.25
N PHE A 105 -1.83 -6.92 6.44
CA PHE A 105 -0.40 -6.55 6.50
C PHE A 105 0.30 -7.16 7.71
N ALA A 106 -0.37 -7.26 8.86
CA ALA A 106 0.18 -7.92 10.03
C ALA A 106 0.42 -9.43 9.80
N CYS A 107 -0.48 -10.12 9.10
CA CYS A 107 -0.25 -11.51 8.72
C CYS A 107 0.93 -11.68 7.77
N MET A 108 1.11 -10.76 6.81
CA MET A 108 2.31 -10.76 5.96
C MET A 108 3.58 -10.47 6.76
N LEU A 109 3.52 -9.53 7.72
CA LEU A 109 4.65 -9.25 8.61
C LEU A 109 5.02 -10.48 9.45
N ILE A 110 4.03 -11.15 10.03
CA ILE A 110 4.26 -12.39 10.80
C ILE A 110 4.90 -13.46 9.92
N ARG A 111 4.54 -13.52 8.64
CA ARG A 111 5.16 -14.42 7.66
C ARG A 111 6.61 -14.05 7.37
N GLU A 112 6.96 -12.77 7.24
CA GLU A 112 8.39 -12.39 7.06
C GLU A 112 9.21 -12.63 8.32
N LEU A 113 8.61 -12.47 9.50
CA LEU A 113 9.27 -12.79 10.76
C LEU A 113 9.37 -14.32 11.00
N ASP A 114 9.12 -15.18 10.00
CA ASP A 114 9.14 -16.63 10.17
C ASP A 114 10.52 -17.16 10.60
N GLY A 115 11.61 -16.54 10.12
CA GLY A 115 12.97 -16.80 10.58
C GLY A 115 13.17 -16.63 12.10
N LEU A 116 12.40 -15.76 12.76
CA LEU A 116 12.43 -15.64 14.23
C LEU A 116 11.72 -16.80 14.95
N PHE A 117 10.78 -17.46 14.27
CA PHE A 117 9.97 -18.56 14.81
C PHE A 117 10.54 -19.94 14.49
N ASP A 118 11.51 -20.04 13.59
CA ASP A 118 12.21 -21.28 13.21
C ASP A 118 12.78 -22.08 14.39
N PRO A 119 13.30 -21.46 15.48
CA PRO A 119 13.74 -22.20 16.66
C PRO A 119 12.62 -22.96 17.41
N ILE A 120 11.36 -22.58 17.20
CA ILE A 120 10.20 -23.20 17.85
C ILE A 120 9.64 -24.32 16.96
N SER A 121 9.37 -24.03 15.69
CA SER A 121 8.96 -24.98 14.65
C SER A 121 8.90 -24.28 13.30
N HIS A 122 9.31 -24.96 12.22
CA HIS A 122 9.35 -24.45 10.84
C HIS A 122 8.01 -23.93 10.27
N SER A 123 6.90 -24.06 10.99
CA SER A 123 5.60 -23.49 10.58
C SER A 123 4.84 -22.87 11.75
N PHE A 124 5.54 -22.52 12.82
CA PHE A 124 4.92 -21.93 14.00
C PHE A 124 4.25 -20.60 13.69
N TRP A 125 4.82 -19.80 12.78
CA TRP A 125 4.31 -18.49 12.33
C TRP A 125 2.85 -18.55 11.82
N LEU A 126 2.38 -19.72 11.37
CA LEU A 126 1.00 -19.91 10.92
C LEU A 126 -0.01 -19.66 12.05
N TRP A 127 0.29 -20.10 13.27
CA TRP A 127 -0.61 -19.95 14.42
C TRP A 127 -0.87 -18.48 14.82
N PRO A 128 0.17 -17.63 15.03
CA PRO A 128 -0.05 -16.20 15.29
C PRO A 128 -0.66 -15.48 14.09
N ALA A 129 -0.35 -15.86 12.85
CA ALA A 129 -0.99 -15.30 11.66
C ALA A 129 -2.50 -15.62 11.63
N LEU A 130 -2.87 -16.89 11.88
CA LEU A 130 -4.28 -17.30 11.96
C LEU A 130 -5.02 -16.64 13.11
N ALA A 131 -4.39 -16.52 14.29
CA ALA A 131 -4.98 -15.82 15.42
C ALA A 131 -5.23 -14.33 15.10
N THR A 132 -4.26 -13.66 14.47
CA THR A 132 -4.38 -12.26 14.04
C THR A 132 -5.50 -12.09 13.02
N ALA A 133 -5.56 -12.96 12.01
CA ALA A 133 -6.63 -12.98 11.02
C ALA A 133 -8.01 -13.18 11.67
N ALA A 134 -8.14 -14.16 12.58
CA ALA A 134 -9.39 -14.46 13.27
C ALA A 134 -9.88 -13.27 14.12
N ILE A 135 -8.99 -12.62 14.87
CA ILE A 135 -9.31 -11.42 15.67
C ILE A 135 -9.77 -10.28 14.76
N CYS A 136 -9.07 -10.02 13.65
CA CYS A 136 -9.41 -8.94 12.73
C CYS A 136 -10.75 -9.19 12.03
N ILE A 137 -11.00 -10.43 11.59
CA ILE A 137 -12.29 -10.86 11.02
C ILE A 137 -13.40 -10.69 12.07
N PHE A 138 -13.20 -11.20 13.29
CA PHE A 138 -14.20 -11.08 14.35
C PHE A 138 -14.54 -9.62 14.66
N LYS A 139 -13.55 -8.72 14.72
CA LYS A 139 -13.78 -7.28 14.91
C LYS A 139 -14.58 -6.67 13.76
N ALA A 140 -14.32 -7.10 12.52
CA ALA A 140 -14.93 -6.55 11.33
C ALA A 140 -16.36 -7.05 11.06
N VAL A 141 -16.66 -8.32 11.36
CA VAL A 141 -17.96 -8.95 11.01
C VAL A 141 -18.71 -9.56 12.20
N GLY A 142 -18.16 -9.55 13.41
CA GLY A 142 -18.74 -10.21 14.59
C GLY A 142 -20.07 -9.61 15.07
N LYS A 143 -20.38 -8.37 14.69
CA LYS A 143 -21.71 -7.75 14.91
C LYS A 143 -22.42 -7.52 13.58
N ARG A 144 -23.73 -7.73 13.55
CA ARG A 144 -24.54 -7.59 12.33
C ARG A 144 -24.44 -6.20 11.70
N ASP A 145 -24.49 -5.15 12.52
CA ASP A 145 -24.36 -3.76 12.07
C ASP A 145 -22.96 -3.45 11.52
N ASN A 146 -21.92 -3.97 12.18
CA ASN A 146 -20.54 -3.84 11.71
C ASN A 146 -20.33 -4.52 10.36
N ARG A 147 -20.96 -5.68 10.11
CA ARG A 147 -20.80 -6.41 8.84
C ARG A 147 -21.26 -5.59 7.64
N GLN A 148 -22.43 -4.95 7.72
CA GLN A 148 -22.95 -4.14 6.62
C GLN A 148 -22.05 -2.92 6.36
N GLN A 149 -21.62 -2.25 7.44
CA GLN A 149 -20.72 -1.12 7.36
C GLN A 149 -19.35 -1.51 6.77
N THR A 150 -18.77 -2.62 7.22
CA THR A 150 -17.51 -3.17 6.70
C THR A 150 -17.60 -3.48 5.21
N LEU A 151 -18.68 -4.16 4.76
CA LEU A 151 -18.86 -4.47 3.35
C LEU A 151 -19.02 -3.22 2.49
N SER A 152 -19.78 -2.23 2.97
CA SER A 152 -19.91 -0.94 2.29
C SER A 152 -18.57 -0.20 2.23
N ALA A 153 -17.81 -0.17 3.33
CA ALA A 153 -16.50 0.43 3.38
C ALA A 153 -15.50 -0.26 2.44
N LEU A 154 -15.53 -1.59 2.36
CA LEU A 154 -14.69 -2.38 1.45
C LEU A 154 -15.05 -2.09 -0.01
N ALA A 155 -16.35 -2.05 -0.35
CA ALA A 155 -16.82 -1.71 -1.69
C ALA A 155 -16.48 -0.26 -2.09
N ASN A 156 -16.47 0.67 -1.13
CA ASN A 156 -16.01 2.04 -1.38
C ASN A 156 -14.48 2.10 -1.53
N PHE A 157 -13.74 1.26 -0.80
CA PHE A 157 -12.30 1.18 -0.87
C PHE A 157 -11.82 0.72 -2.24
N THR A 158 -12.52 -0.22 -2.90
CA THR A 158 -12.13 -0.70 -4.25
C THR A 158 -12.14 0.38 -5.32
N ARG A 159 -12.84 1.49 -5.08
CA ARG A 159 -12.91 2.64 -5.99
C ARG A 159 -11.80 3.66 -5.76
N GLN A 160 -10.96 3.46 -4.74
CA GLN A 160 -9.86 4.37 -4.40
C GLN A 160 -8.57 3.94 -5.10
N THR A 161 -7.78 4.91 -5.54
CA THR A 161 -6.43 4.66 -6.10
C THR A 161 -5.54 3.89 -5.14
N SER A 162 -5.70 4.09 -3.83
CA SER A 162 -4.98 3.36 -2.79
C SER A 162 -5.18 1.85 -2.87
N PHE A 163 -6.41 1.41 -3.20
CA PHE A 163 -6.70 0.00 -3.41
C PHE A 163 -6.01 -0.53 -4.67
N THR A 164 -6.02 0.22 -5.77
CA THR A 164 -5.31 -0.16 -6.99
C THR A 164 -3.81 -0.35 -6.74
N MET A 165 -3.17 0.52 -5.95
CA MET A 165 -1.76 0.36 -5.58
C MET A 165 -1.51 -0.91 -4.76
N ILE A 166 -2.38 -1.21 -3.79
CA ILE A 166 -2.27 -2.44 -3.00
C ILE A 166 -2.48 -3.67 -3.90
N VAL A 167 -3.48 -3.68 -4.78
CA VAL A 167 -3.68 -4.81 -5.70
C VAL A 167 -2.51 -4.97 -6.67
N ALA A 168 -1.94 -3.88 -7.18
CA ALA A 168 -0.75 -3.91 -8.02
C ALA A 168 0.44 -4.53 -7.25
N GLY A 169 0.66 -4.11 -5.99
CA GLY A 169 1.68 -4.70 -5.13
C GLY A 169 1.46 -6.20 -4.90
N LEU A 170 0.21 -6.64 -4.71
CA LEU A 170 -0.11 -8.06 -4.58
C LEU A 170 0.20 -8.84 -5.86
N GLY A 171 -0.09 -8.26 -7.02
CA GLY A 171 0.29 -8.84 -8.31
C GLY A 171 1.79 -9.01 -8.45
N VAL A 172 2.57 -7.99 -8.06
CA VAL A 172 4.04 -8.05 -8.06
C VAL A 172 4.56 -9.09 -7.07
N LEU A 173 3.95 -9.21 -5.89
CA LEU A 173 4.35 -10.19 -4.87
C LEU A 173 4.08 -11.64 -5.32
N VAL A 174 2.91 -11.91 -5.92
CA VAL A 174 2.61 -13.22 -6.53
C VAL A 174 3.59 -13.51 -7.66
N PHE A 175 3.87 -12.53 -8.51
CA PHE A 175 4.85 -12.66 -9.58
C PHE A 175 6.25 -12.95 -9.04
N SER A 176 6.66 -12.26 -7.97
CA SER A 176 7.95 -12.50 -7.30
C SER A 176 8.13 -13.97 -6.93
N ARG A 177 7.11 -14.59 -6.32
CA ARG A 177 7.18 -16.01 -5.92
C ARG A 177 7.28 -16.97 -7.10
N ILE A 178 6.57 -16.69 -8.19
CA ILE A 178 6.65 -17.50 -9.42
C ILE A 178 8.02 -17.32 -10.07
N PHE A 179 8.51 -16.09 -10.14
CA PHE A 179 9.79 -15.76 -10.74
C PHE A 179 10.97 -16.24 -9.87
N GLY A 180 10.77 -16.33 -8.55
CA GLY A 180 11.67 -16.89 -7.56
C GLY A 180 11.69 -18.42 -7.52
N MET A 181 11.03 -19.13 -8.44
CA MET A 181 11.14 -20.60 -8.47
C MET A 181 12.52 -21.03 -8.98
N GLY A 182 13.25 -21.82 -8.17
CA GLY A 182 14.60 -22.27 -8.53
C GLY A 182 14.66 -23.03 -9.86
N THR A 183 13.62 -23.80 -10.19
CA THR A 183 13.52 -24.57 -11.45
C THR A 183 13.64 -23.69 -12.69
N LEU A 184 13.02 -22.51 -12.70
CA LEU A 184 13.10 -21.56 -13.81
C LEU A 184 14.54 -21.09 -14.03
N TRP A 185 15.23 -20.71 -12.96
CA TRP A 185 16.60 -20.19 -13.03
C TRP A 185 17.62 -21.25 -13.43
N HIS A 186 17.43 -22.52 -13.05
CA HIS A 186 18.27 -23.61 -13.54
C HIS A 186 18.11 -23.82 -15.05
N HIS A 187 16.92 -23.60 -15.61
CA HIS A 187 16.73 -23.66 -17.07
C HIS A 187 17.33 -22.45 -17.80
N ILE A 188 17.26 -21.26 -17.20
CA ILE A 188 17.80 -20.02 -17.79
C ILE A 188 19.33 -20.02 -17.75
N LEU A 189 19.92 -20.33 -16.59
CA LEU A 189 21.36 -20.18 -16.35
C LEU A 189 22.17 -21.46 -16.54
N GLN A 190 21.51 -22.63 -16.52
CA GLN A 190 22.15 -23.94 -16.71
C GLN A 190 23.40 -24.13 -15.82
N GLU A 191 24.56 -24.40 -16.41
CA GLU A 191 25.83 -24.56 -15.70
C GLU A 191 26.30 -23.28 -14.99
N GLY A 192 25.77 -22.11 -15.37
CA GLY A 192 26.04 -20.81 -14.77
C GLY A 192 25.08 -20.42 -13.65
N TYR A 193 24.33 -21.36 -13.06
CA TYR A 193 23.38 -21.06 -11.99
C TYR A 193 24.06 -20.38 -10.80
N GLN A 194 23.57 -19.18 -10.46
CA GLN A 194 24.01 -18.40 -9.31
C GLN A 194 22.82 -18.12 -8.40
N ARG A 195 22.84 -18.70 -7.19
CA ARG A 195 21.76 -18.51 -6.20
C ARG A 195 21.51 -17.04 -5.88
N LEU A 196 22.57 -16.24 -5.80
CA LEU A 196 22.48 -14.81 -5.51
C LEU A 196 21.61 -14.07 -6.54
N ALA A 197 21.77 -14.34 -7.83
CA ALA A 197 20.99 -13.67 -8.87
C ALA A 197 19.48 -13.97 -8.73
N LYS A 198 19.13 -15.22 -8.42
CA LYS A 198 17.76 -15.62 -8.10
C LYS A 198 17.24 -14.87 -6.88
N THR A 199 17.95 -14.96 -5.75
CA THR A 199 17.53 -14.36 -4.47
C THR A 199 17.37 -12.85 -4.61
N THR A 200 18.35 -12.15 -5.19
CA THR A 200 18.26 -10.69 -5.40
C THR A 200 17.06 -10.30 -6.27
N THR A 201 16.69 -11.13 -7.25
CA THR A 201 15.53 -10.84 -8.08
C THR A 201 14.22 -11.07 -7.34
N GLU A 202 14.11 -12.18 -6.60
CA GLU A 202 12.96 -12.48 -5.74
C GLU A 202 12.78 -11.39 -4.68
N GLU A 203 13.79 -11.15 -3.84
CA GLU A 203 13.77 -10.14 -2.78
C GLU A 203 13.55 -8.72 -3.31
N GLY A 204 14.15 -8.39 -4.47
CA GLY A 204 13.96 -7.10 -5.11
C GLY A 204 12.53 -6.87 -5.59
N LEU A 205 11.86 -7.90 -6.11
CA LEU A 205 10.46 -7.83 -6.51
C LEU A 205 9.53 -7.76 -5.29
N GLU A 206 9.83 -8.48 -4.20
CA GLU A 206 9.07 -8.38 -2.95
C GLU A 206 9.19 -6.97 -2.34
N LEU A 207 10.40 -6.40 -2.31
CA LEU A 207 10.63 -5.04 -1.85
C LEU A 207 9.89 -3.99 -2.70
N LEU A 208 9.82 -4.18 -4.01
CA LEU A 208 9.02 -3.33 -4.90
C LEU A 208 7.52 -3.41 -4.59
N ALA A 209 7.00 -4.61 -4.33
CA ALA A 209 5.62 -4.79 -3.88
C ALA A 209 5.35 -4.02 -2.57
N TYR A 210 6.30 -4.01 -1.64
CA TYR A 210 6.16 -3.32 -0.35
C TYR A 210 6.25 -1.79 -0.50
N CYS A 211 7.00 -1.28 -1.48
CA CYS A 211 6.95 0.13 -1.86
C CYS A 211 5.55 0.56 -2.31
N LEU A 212 4.88 -0.28 -3.11
CA LEU A 212 3.49 -0.05 -3.53
C LEU A 212 2.51 -0.10 -2.34
N PHE A 213 2.69 -1.06 -1.44
CA PHE A 213 1.87 -1.19 -0.23
C PHE A 213 1.95 0.03 0.69
N ILE A 214 3.16 0.51 1.02
CA ILE A 214 3.31 1.72 1.84
C ILE A 214 2.66 2.91 1.15
N THR A 215 2.94 3.10 -0.14
CA THR A 215 2.44 4.27 -0.86
C THR A 215 0.91 4.30 -0.85
N GLY A 216 0.27 3.16 -1.16
CA GLY A 216 -1.18 3.01 -1.11
C GLY A 216 -1.75 3.19 0.30
N SER A 217 -1.10 2.61 1.31
CA SER A 217 -1.52 2.71 2.72
C SER A 217 -1.45 4.15 3.24
N LEU A 218 -0.38 4.87 2.92
CA LEU A 218 -0.21 6.26 3.31
C LEU A 218 -1.20 7.16 2.58
N GLN A 219 -1.45 6.91 1.29
CA GLN A 219 -2.46 7.63 0.53
C GLN A 219 -3.85 7.48 1.14
N HIS A 220 -4.21 6.27 1.55
CA HIS A 220 -5.46 6.00 2.24
C HIS A 220 -5.54 6.69 3.61
N TYR A 221 -4.47 6.62 4.41
CA TYR A 221 -4.40 7.26 5.71
C TYR A 221 -4.59 8.79 5.62
N VAL A 222 -3.90 9.45 4.69
CA VAL A 222 -4.04 10.89 4.44
C VAL A 222 -5.45 11.25 3.98
N GLN A 223 -6.10 10.39 3.18
CA GLN A 223 -7.50 10.59 2.79
C GLN A 223 -8.45 10.53 3.99
N GLN A 224 -8.26 9.55 4.89
CA GLN A 224 -9.09 9.44 6.09
C GLN A 224 -8.92 10.63 7.03
N LEU A 225 -7.71 11.17 7.19
CA LEU A 225 -7.47 12.38 7.98
C LEU A 225 -8.24 13.60 7.44
N LYS A 226 -8.30 13.75 6.11
CA LYS A 226 -9.04 14.86 5.48
C LYS A 226 -10.54 14.73 5.64
N SER A 227 -11.10 13.52 5.54
CA SER A 227 -12.53 13.30 5.75
C SER A 227 -13.03 13.62 7.17
N ARG A 228 -12.12 13.84 8.12
CA ARG A 228 -12.45 14.17 9.52
C ARG A 228 -12.53 15.68 9.80
N ASN A 229 -11.88 16.51 9.01
CA ASN A 229 -11.84 17.96 9.20
C ASN A 229 -12.67 18.62 8.07
N PRO A 230 -14.02 18.68 8.20
CA PRO A 230 -14.84 19.48 7.31
C PRO A 230 -14.53 20.98 7.43
#